data_AF-A0A967AMA1-F1
#
_entry.id   AF-A0A967AMA1-F1
#
_cell.length_a   1.000
_cell.length_b   1.000
_cell.length_c   1.000
_cell.angle_alpha   90.00
_cell.angle_beta   90.00
_cell.angle_gamma   90.00
#
_symmetry.space_group_name_H-M   'P 1'
#
loop_
_entity.id
_entity.type
_entity.pdbx_description
1 polymer ?
#
loop_
_entity_poly.entity_id
_entity_poly.type
_entity_poly.pdbx_seq_one_letter_code
_entity_poly.pdbx_strand_id
1 'polypeptide(L)'
;PTANIIWLPLLVLLTFGTALGVGLWLSALNVQYRDVRYTVPFITQFWLFATPIAYPSSLLSEPWRTVFALNPMVGVVEGFRWALLGTRTAPGPMIAVSALVTVFLLVGGAFYFRRMEKTFADVI
;
A
#
# COMPACT_ATOMS: atom_id res chain seq x y z
N PRO A 1 -2.01 20.63 -16.81
CA PRO A 1 -1.63 20.31 -15.42
C PRO A 1 -2.57 21.00 -14.42
N THR A 2 -3.28 20.23 -13.60
CA THR A 2 -4.20 20.74 -12.57
C THR A 2 -3.44 21.26 -11.35
N ALA A 3 -3.99 22.26 -10.64
CA ALA A 3 -3.42 22.79 -9.38
C ALA A 3 -3.22 21.71 -8.28
N ASN A 4 -3.85 20.55 -8.47
CA ASN A 4 -3.77 19.37 -7.61
C ASN A 4 -2.38 18.69 -7.58
N ILE A 5 -1.44 19.09 -8.43
CA ILE A 5 -0.05 18.58 -8.44
C ILE A 5 0.65 18.78 -7.08
N ILE A 6 0.22 19.76 -6.29
CA ILE A 6 0.75 20.02 -4.93
C ILE A 6 0.57 18.79 -4.01
N TRP A 7 -0.37 17.89 -4.32
CA TRP A 7 -0.60 16.67 -3.55
C TRP A 7 0.35 15.52 -3.90
N LEU A 8 1.11 15.60 -5.00
CA LEU A 8 2.02 14.53 -5.42
C LEU A 8 3.04 14.14 -4.34
N PRO A 9 3.73 15.07 -3.64
CA PRO A 9 4.67 14.71 -2.59
C PRO A 9 4.03 13.88 -1.48
N LEU A 10 2.79 14.20 -1.09
CA LEU A 10 2.05 13.43 -0.09
C LEU A 10 1.71 12.02 -0.59
N LEU A 11 1.28 11.89 -1.85
CA LEU A 11 0.96 10.60 -2.46
C LEU A 11 2.21 9.72 -2.63
N VAL A 12 3.34 10.32 -2.96
CA VAL A 12 4.65 9.66 -2.98
C VAL A 12 5.00 9.18 -1.58
N LEU A 13 4.87 10.02 -0.55
CA LEU A 13 5.15 9.63 0.83
C LEU A 13 4.25 8.48 1.30
N LEU A 14 2.98 8.49 0.92
CA LEU A 14 2.04 7.40 1.21
C LEU A 14 2.43 6.10 0.49
N THR A 15 2.92 6.20 -0.75
CA THR A 15 3.45 5.06 -1.52
C THR A 15 4.67 4.47 -0.82
N PHE A 16 5.64 5.30 -0.45
CA PHE A 16 6.83 4.89 0.29
C PHE A 16 6.47 4.25 1.62
N GLY A 17 5.57 4.88 2.40
CA GLY A 17 5.11 4.36 3.67
C GLY A 17 4.47 2.97 3.53
N THR A 18 3.67 2.77 2.49
CA THR A 18 3.02 1.47 2.23
C THR A 18 4.04 0.41 1.85
N ALA A 19 4.97 0.73 0.94
CA ALA A 19 6.03 -0.18 0.52
C ALA A 19 6.95 -0.54 1.69
N LEU A 20 7.30 0.43 2.54
CA LEU A 20 8.09 0.20 3.75
C LEU A 20 7.34 -0.67 4.77
N GLY A 21 6.07 -0.37 5.05
CA GLY A 21 5.26 -1.14 6.00
C GLY A 21 5.17 -2.60 5.60
N VAL A 22 4.80 -2.90 4.35
CA VAL A 22 4.77 -4.29 3.86
C VAL A 22 6.17 -4.89 3.76
N GLY A 23 7.17 -4.12 3.36
CA GLY A 23 8.56 -4.56 3.31
C GLY A 23 9.08 -5.02 4.68
N LEU A 24 8.71 -4.34 5.77
CA LEU A 24 9.08 -4.74 7.14
C LEU A 24 8.46 -6.09 7.53
N TRP A 25 7.18 -6.30 7.21
CA TRP A 25 6.51 -7.59 7.44
C TRP A 25 7.17 -8.71 6.64
N LEU A 26 7.36 -8.52 5.34
CA LEU A 26 7.95 -9.52 4.46
C LEU A 26 9.42 -9.79 4.80
N SER A 27 10.18 -8.78 5.20
CA SER A 27 11.57 -8.93 5.63
C SER A 27 11.67 -9.80 6.88
N ALA A 28 10.86 -9.52 7.90
CA ALA A 28 10.82 -10.33 9.12
C ALA A 28 10.43 -11.79 8.83
N LEU A 29 9.40 -12.00 8.00
CA LEU A 29 8.97 -13.34 7.57
C LEU A 29 10.05 -14.07 6.75
N ASN A 30 10.78 -13.35 5.89
CA ASN A 30 11.79 -13.95 5.02
C ASN A 30 12.96 -14.55 5.80
N VAL A 31 13.28 -14.02 6.97
CA VAL A 31 14.36 -14.59 7.76
C VAL A 31 13.90 -15.80 8.58
N GLN A 32 12.66 -15.80 9.04
CA GLN A 32 12.07 -17.00 9.63
C GLN A 32 11.85 -18.10 8.57
N TYR A 33 11.44 -17.72 7.36
CA TYR A 33 11.06 -18.61 6.27
C TYR A 33 11.71 -18.17 4.96
N ARG A 34 12.78 -18.87 4.56
CA ARG A 34 13.57 -18.54 3.35
C ARG A 34 12.75 -18.59 2.05
N ASP A 35 11.65 -19.34 2.03
CA ASP A 35 10.79 -19.50 0.85
C ASP A 35 9.97 -18.24 0.53
N VAL A 36 9.80 -17.34 1.51
CA VAL A 36 9.07 -16.07 1.32
C VAL A 36 9.72 -15.24 0.21
N ARG A 37 11.05 -15.26 0.09
CA ARG A 37 11.79 -14.57 -0.98
C ARG A 37 11.28 -14.90 -2.38
N TYR A 38 10.94 -16.16 -2.64
CA TYR A 38 10.45 -16.60 -3.96
C TYR A 38 8.97 -16.23 -4.17
N THR A 39 8.23 -16.06 -3.08
CA THR A 39 6.80 -15.73 -3.12
C THR A 39 6.55 -14.22 -3.25
N VAL A 40 7.49 -13.37 -2.79
CA VAL A 40 7.35 -11.90 -2.88
C VAL A 40 7.02 -11.41 -4.29
N PRO A 41 7.72 -11.81 -5.37
CA PRO A 41 7.39 -11.37 -6.73
C PRO A 41 5.97 -11.76 -7.17
N PHE A 42 5.49 -12.93 -6.72
CA PHE A 42 4.13 -13.37 -7.02
C PHE A 42 3.10 -12.53 -6.27
N ILE A 43 3.33 -12.23 -4.99
CA ILE A 43 2.46 -11.37 -4.19
C ILE A 43 2.42 -9.96 -4.76
N THR A 44 3.55 -9.37 -5.16
CA THR A 44 3.58 -8.03 -5.76
C THR A 44 2.84 -8.00 -7.09
N GLN A 45 2.98 -9.04 -7.91
CA GLN A 45 2.24 -9.15 -9.17
C GLN A 45 0.74 -9.31 -8.94
N PHE A 46 0.33 -10.15 -7.99
CA PHE A 46 -1.06 -10.27 -7.58
C PHE A 46 -1.61 -8.93 -7.06
N TRP A 47 -0.83 -8.21 -6.25
CA TRP A 47 -1.22 -6.93 -5.67
C TRP A 47 -1.37 -5.82 -6.72
N LEU A 48 -0.59 -5.86 -7.80
CA LEU A 48 -0.78 -5.00 -8.97
C LEU A 48 -2.20 -5.15 -9.53
N PHE A 49 -2.68 -6.39 -9.71
CA PHE A 49 -4.03 -6.66 -10.22
C PHE A 49 -5.14 -6.37 -9.19
N ALA A 50 -4.84 -6.55 -7.91
CA ALA A 50 -5.74 -6.19 -6.82
C ALA A 50 -5.88 -4.66 -6.63
N THR A 51 -5.07 -3.87 -7.32
CA THR A 51 -5.17 -2.40 -7.32
C THR A 51 -5.78 -1.96 -8.65
N PRO A 52 -6.81 -1.09 -8.68
CA PRO A 52 -7.47 -0.64 -9.90
C PRO A 52 -6.58 0.40 -10.63
N ILE A 53 -5.47 -0.08 -11.17
CA ILE A 53 -4.49 0.70 -11.94
C ILE A 53 -4.98 0.83 -13.38
N ALA A 54 -5.39 -0.29 -13.98
CA ALA A 54 -5.83 -0.36 -15.38
C ALA A 54 -7.25 0.20 -15.61
N TYR A 55 -8.06 0.34 -14.57
CA TYR A 55 -9.44 0.83 -14.67
C TYR A 55 -9.77 1.79 -13.51
N PRO A 56 -10.67 2.76 -13.72
CA PRO A 56 -11.10 3.64 -12.64
C PRO A 56 -11.99 2.90 -11.63
N SER A 57 -11.81 3.24 -10.35
CA SER A 57 -12.58 2.65 -9.23
C SER A 57 -14.09 2.92 -9.30
N SER A 58 -14.52 3.89 -10.11
CA SER A 58 -15.93 4.20 -10.37
C SER A 58 -16.68 3.14 -11.17
N LEU A 59 -15.99 2.22 -11.84
CA LEU A 59 -16.61 1.09 -12.55
C LEU A 59 -17.01 -0.05 -11.62
N LEU A 60 -16.51 -0.07 -10.38
CA LEU A 60 -16.85 -1.08 -9.40
C LEU A 60 -18.20 -0.73 -8.74
N SER A 61 -19.12 -1.68 -8.74
CA SER A 61 -20.35 -1.60 -7.95
C SER A 61 -20.06 -1.85 -6.46
N GLU A 62 -20.94 -1.36 -5.58
CA GLU A 62 -20.94 -1.80 -4.19
C GLU A 62 -21.33 -3.28 -4.10
N PRO A 63 -20.72 -4.08 -3.20
CA PRO A 63 -19.79 -3.68 -2.13
C PRO A 63 -18.31 -3.70 -2.53
N TRP A 64 -17.98 -4.11 -3.76
CA TRP A 64 -16.60 -4.32 -4.20
C TRP A 64 -15.78 -3.04 -4.14
N ARG A 65 -16.38 -1.90 -4.46
CA ARG A 65 -15.71 -0.60 -4.32
C ARG A 65 -15.20 -0.35 -2.90
N THR A 66 -16.00 -0.67 -1.88
CA THR A 66 -15.61 -0.52 -0.47
C THR A 66 -14.53 -1.53 -0.07
N VAL A 67 -14.63 -2.78 -0.52
CA VAL A 67 -13.62 -3.82 -0.26
C VAL A 67 -12.26 -3.43 -0.83
N PHE A 68 -12.23 -2.97 -2.09
CA PHE A 68 -11.00 -2.54 -2.74
C PHE A 68 -10.43 -1.25 -2.11
N ALA A 69 -11.28 -0.37 -1.58
CA ALA A 69 -10.83 0.84 -0.89
C ALA A 69 -9.99 0.57 0.37
N LEU A 70 -10.05 -0.65 0.94
CA LEU A 70 -9.19 -1.07 2.05
C LEU A 70 -7.73 -1.28 1.64
N ASN A 71 -7.47 -1.52 0.35
CA ASN A 71 -6.10 -1.66 -0.13
C ASN A 71 -5.44 -0.26 -0.18
N PRO A 72 -4.34 -0.04 0.56
CA PRO A 72 -3.73 1.29 0.70
C PRO A 72 -3.24 1.86 -0.64
N MET A 73 -2.92 1.02 -1.62
CA MET A 73 -2.50 1.45 -2.95
C MET A 73 -3.66 2.01 -3.79
N VAL A 74 -4.93 1.75 -3.44
CA VAL A 74 -6.08 2.27 -4.19
C VAL A 74 -6.21 3.79 -4.04
N GLY A 75 -6.17 4.30 -2.81
CA GLY A 75 -6.18 5.75 -2.56
C GLY A 75 -4.97 6.47 -3.16
N VAL A 76 -3.80 5.82 -3.19
CA VAL A 76 -2.60 6.34 -3.85
C VAL A 76 -2.83 6.48 -5.36
N VAL A 77 -3.22 5.40 -6.03
CA VAL A 77 -3.39 5.37 -7.50
C VAL A 77 -4.50 6.32 -7.95
N GLU A 78 -5.62 6.34 -7.25
CA GLU A 78 -6.72 7.27 -7.56
C GLU A 78 -6.30 8.71 -7.26
N GLY A 79 -5.49 8.95 -6.22
CA GLY A 79 -4.91 10.25 -5.90
C GLY A 79 -3.98 10.75 -7.02
N PHE A 80 -3.11 9.90 -7.55
CA PHE A 80 -2.25 10.24 -8.69
C PHE A 80 -3.09 10.53 -9.94
N ARG A 81 -4.11 9.71 -10.20
CA ARG A 81 -5.05 9.90 -11.31
C ARG A 81 -5.75 11.26 -11.20
N TRP A 82 -6.24 11.62 -10.02
CA TRP A 82 -6.88 12.90 -9.75
C TRP A 82 -5.92 14.09 -9.86
N ALA A 83 -4.70 13.96 -9.34
CA ALA A 83 -3.70 15.03 -9.35
C ALA A 83 -3.15 15.33 -10.76
N LEU A 84 -2.95 14.29 -11.59
CA LEU A 84 -2.33 14.39 -12.90
C LEU A 84 -3.33 14.54 -14.05
N LEU A 85 -4.44 13.79 -14.01
CA LEU A 85 -5.45 13.78 -15.08
C LEU A 85 -6.65 14.70 -14.80
N GLY A 86 -6.76 15.26 -13.58
CA GLY A 86 -7.81 16.22 -13.23
C GLY A 86 -9.21 15.61 -13.23
N THR A 87 -9.38 14.40 -12.71
CA THR A 87 -10.70 13.76 -12.60
C THR A 87 -11.65 14.59 -11.72
N ARG A 88 -12.96 14.58 -12.04
CA ARG A 88 -13.96 15.45 -11.38
C ARG A 88 -14.22 15.09 -9.91
N THR A 89 -14.00 13.83 -9.52
CA THR A 89 -14.25 13.33 -8.16
C THR A 89 -12.95 13.14 -7.39
N ALA A 90 -12.79 13.91 -6.32
CA ALA A 90 -11.64 13.77 -5.42
C ALA A 90 -11.74 12.47 -4.60
N PRO A 91 -10.67 11.66 -4.50
CA PRO A 91 -10.67 10.39 -3.77
C PRO A 91 -10.46 10.54 -2.25
N GLY A 92 -10.87 11.67 -1.66
CA GLY A 92 -10.58 12.03 -0.27
C GLY A 92 -10.79 10.91 0.75
N PRO A 93 -11.97 10.25 0.79
CA PRO A 93 -12.22 9.13 1.70
C PRO A 93 -11.28 7.94 1.46
N MET A 94 -10.97 7.61 0.20
CA MET A 94 -10.05 6.51 -0.15
C MET A 94 -8.62 6.83 0.27
N ILE A 95 -8.16 8.08 0.11
CA ILE A 95 -6.83 8.51 0.59
C ILE A 95 -6.75 8.41 2.11
N ALA A 96 -7.80 8.80 2.83
CA ALA A 96 -7.83 8.72 4.30
C ALA A 96 -7.78 7.26 4.79
N VAL A 97 -8.57 6.36 4.19
CA VAL A 97 -8.52 4.92 4.48
C VAL A 97 -7.13 4.37 4.15
N SER A 98 -6.57 4.69 2.98
CA SER A 98 -5.22 4.30 2.62
C SER A 98 -4.19 4.76 3.64
N ALA A 99 -4.23 6.02 4.07
CA ALA A 99 -3.32 6.57 5.08
C ALA A 99 -3.40 5.82 6.41
N LEU A 100 -4.62 5.52 6.89
CA LEU A 100 -4.82 4.74 8.11
C LEU A 100 -4.23 3.34 7.98
N VAL A 101 -4.48 2.64 6.86
CA VAL A 101 -3.94 1.30 6.62
C VAL A 101 -2.42 1.33 6.48
N THR A 102 -1.84 2.35 5.83
CA THR A 102 -0.40 2.54 5.72
C THR A 102 0.25 2.74 7.10
N VAL A 103 -0.34 3.58 7.96
CA VAL A 103 0.15 3.78 9.33
C VAL A 103 0.07 2.48 10.12
N PHE A 104 -1.03 1.74 10.01
CA PHE A 104 -1.18 0.42 10.64
C PHE A 104 -0.10 -0.56 10.16
N LEU A 105 0.16 -0.65 8.85
CA LEU A 105 1.20 -1.49 8.27
C LEU A 105 2.60 -1.11 8.76
N LEU A 106 2.90 0.19 8.83
CA LEU A 106 4.19 0.69 9.31
C LEU A 106 4.41 0.37 10.79
N VAL A 107 3.44 0.70 11.65
CA VAL A 107 3.54 0.48 13.10
C VAL A 107 3.58 -1.02 13.41
N GLY A 108 2.67 -1.79 12.80
CA GLY A 108 2.61 -3.23 12.94
C GLY A 108 3.87 -3.92 12.41
N GLY A 109 4.35 -3.51 11.24
CA GLY A 109 5.55 -4.06 10.61
C GLY A 109 6.81 -3.74 11.41
N ALA A 110 6.95 -2.51 11.90
CA ALA A 110 8.07 -2.11 12.75
C ALA A 110 8.07 -2.86 14.09
N PHE A 111 6.91 -3.03 14.73
CA PHE A 111 6.80 -3.81 15.96
C PHE A 111 7.15 -5.28 15.73
N TYR A 112 6.61 -5.88 14.66
CA TYR A 112 6.87 -7.28 14.30
C TYR A 112 8.35 -7.51 13.98
N PHE A 113 8.95 -6.63 13.17
CA PHE A 113 10.38 -6.67 12.83
C PHE A 113 11.27 -6.60 14.07
N ARG A 114 11.02 -5.63 14.97
CA ARG A 114 11.77 -5.49 16.24
C ARG A 114 11.58 -6.69 17.18
N ARG A 115 10.40 -7.31 17.19
CA ARG A 115 10.17 -8.53 17.96
C ARG A 115 11.00 -9.68 17.39
N MET A 116 11.04 -9.80 16.07
CA MET A 116 11.78 -10.83 15.38
C MET A 116 13.28 -10.69 15.64
N GLU A 117 13.81 -9.45 15.62
CA GLU A 117 15.23 -9.09 15.88
C GLU A 117 15.84 -9.83 17.09
N LYS A 118 15.06 -10.01 18.17
CA LYS A 118 15.51 -10.74 19.36
C LYS A 118 15.74 -12.22 19.13
N THR A 119 14.99 -12.85 18.23
CA THR A 119 15.15 -14.26 17.85
C THR A 119 16.31 -14.46 16.88
N PHE A 120 16.67 -13.46 16.08
CA PHE A 120 17.82 -13.55 15.16
C PHE A 120 19.15 -13.70 15.90
N ALA A 121 19.29 -13.03 17.04
CA ALA A 121 20.51 -13.08 17.83
C ALA A 121 20.81 -14.48 18.39
N ASP A 122 19.79 -15.36 18.48
CA ASP A 122 19.95 -16.74 18.95
C ASP A 122 20.13 -17.77 17.81
N VAL A 123 19.83 -17.39 16.56
CA VAL A 123 19.84 -18.32 15.40
C VAL A 123 21.09 -18.15 14.52
N ILE A 124 21.88 -17.08 14.71
CA ILE A 124 23.12 -16.80 13.97
C ILE A 124 24.34 -17.11 14.82
#